data_AF-A0A542K9V8-F1
#
_entry.id   AF-A0A542K9V8-F1
#
_cell.length_a   1.000
_cell.length_b   1.000
_cell.length_c   1.000
_cell.angle_alpha   90.00
_cell.angle_beta   90.00
_cell.angle_gamma   90.00
#
_symmetry.space_group_name_H-M   'P 1'
#
loop_
_entity.id
_entity.type
_entity.pdbx_description
1 polymer ?
#
loop_
_entity_poly.entity_id
_entity_poly.type
_entity_poly.pdbx_seq_one_letter_code
_entity_poly.pdbx_strand_id
1 'polypeptide(L)'
;MTMFRYEPLPRDTGMEEALAARTADAAWFLARQYALGEFRGDDAASPVSVSLARETHRLDGWRSTVGDEGGEWLPYDPATMVLEELVESEPVTGPDARLTLSGALRWQRALAAAGLIALLPAFARVCPFAADGPLAPTGLSAAVRGRLPDPVALAPWLARLAERDETAAKEFDAPDTALDALATAAAAWLSWWHAHVPTDTPVGPPKPPPSWNTRRMEYAFEVRASSLPGLELRAEEYRGGHLDWWALDGPVQPLPVSEAAVTRDRRKIVPTPAVYGGMPVSRFWEMEDARIDFGSVDASPADLGRLMLIAFATVYNSDWFCVPLPLPVGSLSRIVDCTVTDVFGGRTTLRHATADDSIVWNLYGLGGPGTSGTGGIPPASGMTQPPSPWFYRPAALPAGLESPPVESVLLLRDEQADLAWAVEESVADHADERVDRYDRWVATAPPPAPPSPDGSPRYRVVTEVPSHWYPLVPQVLADHESVRLRLVGLARGDGTPRPTLGQLLGETDWLYEEEVPRSGVRVERARQYTRWQDGRAHAWTTRSRGSGTGGGSSGLRFDVLEGG
;
A
#
# COMPACT_ATOMS: atom_id res chain seq x y z
N MET A 1 52.12 45.41 6.02
CA MET A 1 51.66 44.88 7.32
C MET A 1 51.08 43.50 7.06
N THR A 2 51.74 42.45 7.54
CA THR A 2 51.26 41.08 7.45
C THR A 2 50.27 40.86 8.59
N MET A 3 48.98 40.69 8.27
CA MET A 3 47.96 40.35 9.28
C MET A 3 48.20 38.90 9.70
N PHE A 4 48.52 38.69 10.97
CA PHE A 4 48.47 37.37 11.58
C PHE A 4 47.03 37.09 12.01
N ARG A 5 46.42 36.05 11.44
CA ARG A 5 45.15 35.49 11.89
C ARG A 5 45.47 34.42 12.94
N TYR A 6 45.12 34.66 14.19
CA TYR A 6 45.19 33.66 15.23
C TYR A 6 43.96 32.76 15.09
N GLU A 7 44.17 31.50 14.70
CA GLU A 7 43.11 30.48 14.75
C GLU A 7 43.30 29.65 16.01
N PRO A 8 42.33 29.65 16.94
CA PRO A 8 42.39 28.78 18.09
C PRO A 8 42.25 27.33 17.61
N LEU A 9 43.29 26.52 17.85
CA LEU A 9 43.22 25.07 17.70
C LEU A 9 42.63 24.48 18.99
N PRO A 10 41.42 23.92 18.96
CA PRO A 10 40.86 23.26 20.14
C PRO A 10 41.73 22.05 20.52
N ARG A 11 41.94 21.86 21.83
CA ARG A 11 42.72 20.72 22.37
C ARG A 11 41.92 19.43 22.43
N ASP A 12 40.60 19.56 22.40
CA ASP A 12 39.62 18.49 22.41
C ASP A 12 38.51 18.87 21.43
N THR A 13 37.99 17.90 20.69
CA THR A 13 36.87 18.07 19.75
C THR A 13 35.52 17.84 20.43
N GLY A 14 35.50 17.40 21.69
CA GLY A 14 34.29 17.25 22.50
C GLY A 14 33.55 18.57 22.70
N MET A 15 32.22 18.54 22.56
CA MET A 15 31.34 19.69 22.78
C MET A 15 30.71 19.70 24.17
N GLU A 16 30.90 18.63 24.96
CA GLU A 16 30.26 18.46 26.28
C GLU A 16 30.59 19.62 27.22
N GLU A 17 31.87 19.98 27.31
CA GLU A 17 32.33 21.05 28.20
C GLU A 17 31.85 22.44 27.74
N ALA A 18 31.75 22.65 26.43
CA ALA A 18 31.30 23.92 25.86
C ALA A 18 29.79 24.13 26.06
N LEU A 19 29.00 23.08 25.89
CA LEU A 19 27.54 23.08 26.06
C LEU A 19 27.12 22.99 27.54
N ALA A 20 27.97 22.48 28.43
CA ALA A 20 27.66 22.39 29.85
C ALA A 20 27.37 23.77 30.48
N ALA A 21 26.19 23.90 31.10
CA ALA A 21 25.81 25.05 31.93
C ALA A 21 26.47 24.99 33.31
N ARG A 22 27.81 25.03 33.36
CA ARG A 22 28.57 25.00 34.62
C ARG A 22 28.23 26.22 35.47
N THR A 23 27.99 25.99 36.75
CA THR A 23 27.68 27.04 37.73
C THR A 23 28.91 27.43 38.53
N ALA A 24 29.16 28.73 38.71
CA ALA A 24 30.18 29.24 39.63
C ALA A 24 29.66 30.51 40.32
N ASP A 25 30.39 31.63 40.27
CA ASP A 25 29.97 32.91 40.85
C ASP A 25 29.18 33.79 39.85
N ALA A 26 28.72 34.95 40.32
CA ALA A 26 27.96 35.89 39.48
C ALA A 26 28.79 36.44 38.30
N ALA A 27 30.11 36.62 38.47
CA ALA A 27 30.98 37.10 37.41
C ALA A 27 31.14 36.03 36.30
N TRP A 28 31.16 34.76 36.67
CA TRP A 28 31.13 33.63 35.75
C TRP A 28 29.85 33.61 34.91
N PHE A 29 28.67 33.78 35.52
CA PHE A 29 27.42 33.84 34.76
C PHE A 29 27.39 35.00 33.76
N LEU A 30 27.85 36.19 34.16
CA LEU A 30 27.99 37.34 33.26
C LEU A 30 29.00 37.07 32.13
N ALA A 31 30.13 36.43 32.44
CA ALA A 31 31.13 36.06 31.44
C ALA A 31 30.61 35.00 30.46
N ARG A 32 29.79 34.04 30.92
CA ARG A 32 29.14 33.04 30.07
C ARG A 32 28.09 33.68 29.15
N GLN A 33 27.27 34.59 29.66
CA GLN A 33 26.37 35.40 28.82
C GLN A 33 27.13 36.20 27.76
N TYR A 34 28.25 36.82 28.13
CA TYR A 34 29.12 37.52 27.17
C TYR A 34 29.68 36.57 26.11
N ALA A 35 30.14 35.37 26.51
CA ALA A 35 30.70 34.37 25.61
C ALA A 35 29.67 33.82 24.60
N LEU A 36 28.43 33.64 25.04
CA LEU A 36 27.30 33.22 24.20
C LEU A 36 26.66 34.37 23.40
N GLY A 37 27.14 35.60 23.58
CA GLY A 37 26.66 36.76 22.82
C GLY A 37 25.34 37.36 23.33
N GLU A 38 24.86 37.02 24.53
CA GLU A 38 23.61 37.57 25.10
C GLU A 38 23.60 39.09 25.24
N PHE A 39 24.78 39.71 25.35
CA PHE A 39 24.92 41.17 25.40
C PHE A 39 25.16 41.81 24.02
N ARG A 40 25.24 41.01 22.95
CA ARG A 40 25.24 41.50 21.58
C ARG A 40 23.79 41.55 21.11
N GLY A 41 23.24 42.76 21.06
CA GLY A 41 21.99 42.99 20.36
C GLY A 41 22.29 43.10 18.87
N ASP A 42 21.87 42.11 18.09
CA ASP A 42 21.77 42.28 16.65
C ASP A 42 20.44 42.97 16.33
N ASP A 43 20.48 44.02 15.52
CA ASP A 43 19.29 44.72 15.00
C ASP A 43 18.65 43.88 13.87
N ALA A 44 18.36 42.62 14.20
CA ALA A 44 17.92 41.61 13.27
C ALA A 44 16.40 41.71 13.10
N ALA A 45 15.99 41.98 11.86
CA ALA A 45 14.60 42.08 11.48
C ALA A 45 13.89 40.72 11.65
N SER A 46 12.98 40.63 12.63
CA SER A 46 12.16 39.42 12.85
C SER A 46 10.86 39.48 12.04
N PRO A 47 10.37 38.36 11.47
CA PRO A 47 9.14 38.35 10.70
C PRO A 47 7.92 38.48 11.61
N VAL A 48 7.04 39.45 11.35
CA VAL A 48 5.79 39.68 12.11
C VAL A 48 4.54 39.27 11.33
N SER A 49 4.66 39.19 10.01
CA SER A 49 3.56 38.79 9.14
C SER A 49 4.11 38.22 7.84
N VAL A 50 3.53 37.12 7.40
CA VAL A 50 3.78 36.54 6.08
C VAL A 50 2.50 36.62 5.25
N SER A 51 2.57 37.30 4.11
CA SER A 51 1.53 37.29 3.09
C SER A 51 1.92 36.27 2.03
N LEU A 52 1.16 35.19 1.91
CA LEU A 52 1.44 34.11 0.99
C LEU A 52 0.24 33.89 0.07
N ALA A 53 0.51 33.69 -1.21
CA ALA A 53 -0.45 33.20 -2.18
C ALA A 53 0.00 31.84 -2.68
N ARG A 54 -0.93 30.90 -2.71
CA ARG A 54 -0.73 29.57 -3.30
C ARG A 54 -1.68 29.34 -4.44
N GLU A 55 -1.31 28.41 -5.30
CA GLU A 55 -2.26 27.74 -6.17
C GLU A 55 -2.41 26.27 -5.80
N THR A 56 -3.61 25.76 -6.00
CA THR A 56 -3.98 24.38 -5.67
C THR A 56 -4.83 23.79 -6.79
N HIS A 57 -4.49 22.55 -7.14
CA HIS A 57 -5.09 21.76 -8.20
C HIS A 57 -5.48 20.40 -7.61
N ARG A 58 -6.78 20.12 -7.52
CA ARG A 58 -7.27 18.83 -7.01
C ARG A 58 -7.09 17.77 -8.09
N LEU A 59 -6.68 16.58 -7.67
CA LEU A 59 -6.70 15.43 -8.54
C LEU A 59 -8.15 15.11 -8.91
N ASP A 60 -8.37 14.84 -10.19
CA ASP A 60 -9.71 14.58 -10.75
C ASP A 60 -9.75 13.36 -11.69
N GLY A 61 -8.59 12.75 -11.94
CA GLY A 61 -8.50 11.55 -12.75
C GLY A 61 -7.44 10.58 -12.26
N TRP A 62 -7.69 9.30 -12.51
CA TRP A 62 -6.74 8.22 -12.32
C TRP A 62 -6.82 7.22 -13.48
N ARG A 63 -5.77 6.41 -13.68
CA ARG A 63 -5.79 5.29 -14.64
C ARG A 63 -4.83 4.18 -14.23
N SER A 64 -5.15 2.94 -14.58
CA SER A 64 -4.17 1.85 -14.60
C SER A 64 -3.21 2.04 -15.77
N THR A 65 -1.92 1.75 -15.54
CA THR A 65 -0.89 1.72 -16.59
C THR A 65 -0.37 0.31 -16.85
N VAL A 66 -1.05 -0.72 -16.32
CA VAL A 66 -0.75 -2.11 -16.62
C VAL A 66 -1.33 -2.50 -17.98
N GLY A 67 -0.47 -2.98 -18.88
CA GLY A 67 -0.83 -3.38 -20.25
C GLY A 67 -0.12 -2.54 -21.33
N ASP A 68 -0.23 -2.98 -22.59
CA ASP A 68 0.47 -2.36 -23.73
C ASP A 68 -0.18 -1.03 -24.19
N GLU A 69 -1.49 -0.89 -23.97
CA GLU A 69 -2.24 0.35 -24.21
C GLU A 69 -2.65 0.92 -22.86
N GLY A 70 -1.95 1.97 -22.39
CA GLY A 70 -2.25 2.59 -21.10
C GLY A 70 -3.75 2.90 -20.95
N GLY A 71 -4.31 2.63 -19.76
CA GLY A 71 -5.75 2.67 -19.54
C GLY A 71 -6.40 4.03 -19.81
N GLU A 72 -7.71 4.02 -20.00
CA GLU A 72 -8.51 5.24 -20.09
C GLU A 72 -8.49 5.99 -18.75
N TRP A 73 -8.49 7.33 -18.82
CA TRP A 73 -8.64 8.18 -17.65
C TRP A 73 -10.04 8.06 -17.07
N LEU A 74 -10.11 7.56 -15.84
CA LEU A 74 -11.34 7.46 -15.07
C LEU A 74 -11.47 8.64 -14.10
N PRO A 75 -12.70 9.11 -13.80
CA PRO A 75 -12.93 10.12 -12.79
C PRO A 75 -12.42 9.69 -11.42
N TYR A 76 -11.79 10.61 -10.68
CA TYR A 76 -11.33 10.41 -9.32
C TYR A 76 -11.77 11.59 -8.44
N ASP A 77 -12.42 11.32 -7.31
CA ASP A 77 -12.76 12.35 -6.32
C ASP A 77 -12.14 12.00 -4.95
N PRO A 78 -11.03 12.67 -4.55
CA PRO A 78 -10.38 12.43 -3.26
C PRO A 78 -11.28 12.62 -2.02
N ALA A 79 -12.43 13.28 -2.15
CA ALA A 79 -13.37 13.48 -1.04
C ALA A 79 -14.23 12.25 -0.75
N THR A 80 -14.46 11.40 -1.76
CA THR A 80 -15.42 10.27 -1.68
C THR A 80 -14.83 8.94 -2.12
N MET A 81 -13.67 8.93 -2.76
CA MET A 81 -12.97 7.75 -3.26
C MET A 81 -11.64 7.56 -2.54
N VAL A 82 -11.31 6.31 -2.22
CA VAL A 82 -10.03 5.89 -1.65
C VAL A 82 -9.11 5.47 -2.80
N LEU A 83 -7.93 6.08 -2.93
CA LEU A 83 -7.05 5.80 -4.05
C LEU A 83 -6.46 4.38 -3.97
N GLU A 84 -6.08 3.92 -2.78
CA GLU A 84 -5.64 2.55 -2.54
C GLU A 84 -6.71 1.55 -2.94
N GLU A 85 -7.98 1.76 -2.59
CA GLU A 85 -9.07 0.89 -3.03
C GLU A 85 -9.18 0.86 -4.56
N LEU A 86 -9.14 2.01 -5.24
CA LEU A 86 -9.24 2.06 -6.70
C LEU A 86 -8.11 1.32 -7.41
N VAL A 87 -6.89 1.44 -6.89
CA VAL A 87 -5.67 0.84 -7.47
C VAL A 87 -5.56 -0.64 -7.11
N GLU A 88 -5.78 -0.98 -5.84
CA GLU A 88 -5.48 -2.29 -5.28
C GLU A 88 -6.61 -3.29 -5.45
N SER A 89 -7.86 -2.81 -5.60
CA SER A 89 -9.04 -3.67 -5.63
C SER A 89 -8.91 -4.75 -6.69
N GLU A 90 -8.97 -5.99 -6.19
CA GLU A 90 -9.06 -7.14 -7.07
C GLU A 90 -10.40 -7.17 -7.80
N PRO A 91 -10.41 -7.66 -9.05
CA PRO A 91 -11.65 -7.90 -9.72
C PRO A 91 -12.43 -9.02 -9.02
N VAL A 92 -13.50 -8.65 -8.30
CA VAL A 92 -14.42 -9.63 -7.69
C VAL A 92 -15.24 -10.34 -8.78
N THR A 93 -15.19 -11.66 -8.80
CA THR A 93 -15.93 -12.51 -9.75
C THR A 93 -17.09 -13.17 -9.00
N GLY A 94 -18.26 -12.53 -9.00
CA GLY A 94 -19.46 -13.06 -8.35
C GLY A 94 -19.53 -12.85 -6.82
N PRO A 95 -20.59 -13.35 -6.16
CA PRO A 95 -20.78 -13.17 -4.73
C PRO A 95 -19.84 -14.04 -3.89
N ASP A 96 -19.30 -13.50 -2.81
CA ASP A 96 -18.53 -14.28 -1.83
C ASP A 96 -19.42 -15.28 -1.05
N ALA A 97 -18.80 -16.16 -0.26
CA ALA A 97 -19.51 -17.17 0.53
C ALA A 97 -20.47 -16.56 1.57
N ARG A 98 -20.12 -15.40 2.14
CA ARG A 98 -20.93 -14.72 3.16
C ARG A 98 -22.19 -14.11 2.55
N LEU A 99 -22.07 -13.42 1.42
CA LEU A 99 -23.16 -12.84 0.66
C LEU A 99 -24.07 -13.95 0.13
N THR A 100 -23.48 -15.02 -0.37
CA THR A 100 -24.18 -16.25 -0.80
C THR A 100 -25.00 -16.84 0.34
N LEU A 101 -24.41 -17.07 1.51
CA LEU A 101 -25.14 -17.58 2.68
C LEU A 101 -26.22 -16.59 3.17
N SER A 102 -25.90 -15.29 3.18
CA SER A 102 -26.83 -14.24 3.61
C SER A 102 -28.04 -14.15 2.70
N GLY A 103 -27.85 -14.25 1.38
CA GLY A 103 -28.94 -14.25 0.41
C GLY A 103 -29.86 -15.45 0.60
N ALA A 104 -29.30 -16.64 0.80
CA ALA A 104 -30.05 -17.86 1.01
C ALA A 104 -30.88 -17.81 2.31
N LEU A 105 -30.27 -17.39 3.42
CA LEU A 105 -30.96 -17.20 4.70
C LEU A 105 -32.01 -16.09 4.66
N ARG A 106 -31.77 -15.03 3.90
CA ARG A 106 -32.74 -13.94 3.74
C ARG A 106 -33.98 -14.41 2.99
N TRP A 107 -33.81 -15.24 1.96
CA TRP A 107 -34.95 -15.86 1.27
C TRP A 107 -35.73 -16.79 2.21
N GLN A 108 -35.05 -17.63 2.98
CA GLN A 108 -35.69 -18.46 4.00
C GLN A 108 -36.53 -17.62 4.98
N ARG A 109 -35.98 -16.50 5.47
CA ARG A 109 -36.71 -15.57 6.37
C ARG A 109 -37.90 -14.92 5.67
N ALA A 110 -37.77 -14.56 4.40
CA ALA A 110 -38.87 -13.98 3.61
C ALA A 110 -40.02 -14.97 3.44
N LEU A 111 -39.72 -16.24 3.11
CA LEU A 111 -40.72 -17.31 3.05
C LEU A 111 -41.39 -17.55 4.41
N ALA A 112 -40.61 -17.57 5.50
CA ALA A 112 -41.17 -17.72 6.84
C ALA A 112 -42.13 -16.57 7.22
N ALA A 113 -41.74 -15.32 6.92
CA ALA A 113 -42.58 -14.15 7.18
C ALA A 113 -43.87 -14.15 6.35
N ALA A 114 -43.83 -14.71 5.14
CA ALA A 114 -45.00 -14.89 4.28
C ALA A 114 -45.86 -16.13 4.65
N GLY A 115 -45.45 -16.94 5.62
CA GLY A 115 -46.12 -18.21 5.94
C GLY A 115 -45.90 -19.33 4.91
N LEU A 116 -44.90 -19.19 4.04
CA LEU A 116 -44.61 -20.06 2.89
C LEU A 116 -43.34 -20.90 3.06
N ILE A 117 -42.86 -21.07 4.30
CA ILE A 117 -41.61 -21.80 4.59
C ILE A 117 -41.60 -23.25 4.08
N ALA A 118 -42.79 -23.86 3.94
CA ALA A 118 -42.95 -25.21 3.40
C ALA A 118 -42.47 -25.34 1.94
N LEU A 119 -42.38 -24.22 1.19
CA LEU A 119 -41.88 -24.20 -0.19
C LEU A 119 -40.34 -24.23 -0.27
N LEU A 120 -39.62 -23.97 0.82
CA LEU A 120 -38.15 -23.87 0.83
C LEU A 120 -37.44 -25.11 0.23
N PRO A 121 -37.86 -26.36 0.50
CA PRO A 121 -37.24 -27.53 -0.12
C PRO A 121 -37.36 -27.56 -1.64
N ALA A 122 -38.47 -27.05 -2.21
CA ALA A 122 -38.65 -26.95 -3.65
C ALA A 122 -37.70 -25.93 -4.26
N PHE A 123 -37.52 -24.76 -3.60
CA PHE A 123 -36.50 -23.78 -4.00
C PHE A 123 -35.08 -24.36 -3.94
N ALA A 124 -34.73 -25.08 -2.87
CA ALA A 124 -33.41 -25.71 -2.75
C ALA A 124 -33.15 -26.77 -3.83
N ARG A 125 -34.20 -27.53 -4.22
CA ARG A 125 -34.13 -28.52 -5.30
C ARG A 125 -33.92 -27.89 -6.68
N VAL A 126 -34.65 -26.81 -6.98
CA VAL A 126 -34.63 -26.14 -8.30
C VAL A 126 -33.41 -25.23 -8.46
N CYS A 127 -32.92 -24.65 -7.38
CA CYS A 127 -31.76 -23.75 -7.36
C CYS A 127 -30.63 -24.37 -6.51
N PRO A 128 -30.01 -25.50 -6.94
CA PRO A 128 -28.94 -26.12 -6.18
C PRO A 128 -27.65 -25.29 -6.26
N PHE A 129 -26.83 -25.36 -5.22
CA PHE A 129 -25.49 -24.77 -5.22
C PHE A 129 -24.55 -25.48 -6.19
N ALA A 130 -23.70 -24.69 -6.87
CA ALA A 130 -22.60 -25.21 -7.67
C ALA A 130 -21.63 -26.06 -6.82
N ALA A 131 -21.02 -27.08 -7.44
CA ALA A 131 -20.08 -27.98 -6.76
C ALA A 131 -18.72 -27.30 -6.49
N ASP A 132 -18.41 -26.28 -7.26
CA ASP A 132 -17.17 -25.50 -7.34
C ASP A 132 -17.40 -24.02 -6.96
N GLY A 133 -18.56 -23.70 -6.36
CA GLY A 133 -18.90 -22.33 -5.94
C GLY A 133 -18.33 -21.93 -4.57
N PRO A 134 -18.65 -20.71 -4.08
CA PRO A 134 -18.16 -20.16 -2.81
C PRO A 134 -18.48 -21.03 -1.58
N LEU A 135 -19.48 -21.90 -1.67
CA LEU A 135 -19.85 -22.86 -0.64
C LEU A 135 -19.47 -24.30 -1.00
N ALA A 136 -18.40 -24.50 -1.77
CA ALA A 136 -17.90 -25.81 -2.18
C ALA A 136 -17.84 -26.83 -1.01
N PRO A 137 -17.95 -28.15 -1.29
CA PRO A 137 -18.16 -29.17 -0.27
C PRO A 137 -17.06 -29.21 0.80
N THR A 138 -17.39 -28.73 1.99
CA THR A 138 -16.80 -29.15 3.26
C THR A 138 -17.86 -29.94 4.03
N GLY A 139 -17.46 -30.64 5.10
CA GLY A 139 -18.42 -31.43 5.91
C GLY A 139 -19.61 -30.58 6.43
N LEU A 140 -19.37 -29.30 6.72
CA LEU A 140 -20.37 -28.38 7.27
C LEU A 140 -21.18 -27.66 6.17
N SER A 141 -20.55 -27.30 5.03
CA SER A 141 -21.26 -26.65 3.91
C SER A 141 -22.22 -27.59 3.17
N ALA A 142 -21.96 -28.90 3.17
CA ALA A 142 -22.84 -29.90 2.55
C ALA A 142 -24.27 -29.87 3.10
N ALA A 143 -24.44 -29.70 4.42
CA ALA A 143 -25.74 -29.64 5.07
C ALA A 143 -26.52 -28.36 4.69
N VAL A 144 -25.81 -27.24 4.51
CA VAL A 144 -26.40 -25.96 4.07
C VAL A 144 -26.86 -26.07 2.62
N ARG A 145 -26.01 -26.60 1.74
CA ARG A 145 -26.31 -26.72 0.31
C ARG A 145 -27.50 -27.63 -0.01
N GLY A 146 -27.73 -28.66 0.82
CA GLY A 146 -28.89 -29.54 0.67
C GLY A 146 -30.22 -28.96 1.18
N ARG A 147 -30.20 -27.83 1.90
CA ARG A 147 -31.39 -27.27 2.57
C ARG A 147 -31.79 -25.88 2.09
N LEU A 148 -30.87 -25.13 1.51
CA LEU A 148 -31.10 -23.78 1.04
C LEU A 148 -30.87 -23.67 -0.48
N PRO A 149 -31.55 -22.74 -1.16
CA PRO A 149 -31.27 -22.43 -2.55
C PRO A 149 -30.01 -21.57 -2.69
N ASP A 150 -29.31 -21.74 -3.81
CA ASP A 150 -28.25 -20.84 -4.25
C ASP A 150 -28.85 -19.50 -4.72
N PRO A 151 -28.49 -18.36 -4.09
CA PRO A 151 -28.95 -17.03 -4.50
C PRO A 151 -28.69 -16.68 -5.96
N VAL A 152 -27.57 -17.13 -6.53
CA VAL A 152 -27.21 -16.80 -7.92
C VAL A 152 -28.18 -17.49 -8.87
N ALA A 153 -28.43 -18.79 -8.64
CA ALA A 153 -29.41 -19.55 -9.42
C ALA A 153 -30.86 -19.10 -9.12
N LEU A 154 -31.13 -18.61 -7.92
CA LEU A 154 -32.45 -18.17 -7.45
C LEU A 154 -32.87 -16.81 -8.05
N ALA A 155 -31.93 -15.88 -8.25
CA ALA A 155 -32.25 -14.50 -8.66
C ALA A 155 -33.08 -14.42 -9.98
N PRO A 156 -32.76 -15.16 -11.06
CA PRO A 156 -33.58 -15.17 -12.28
C PRO A 156 -35.02 -15.66 -12.04
N TRP A 157 -35.20 -16.65 -11.15
CA TRP A 157 -36.52 -17.15 -10.79
C TRP A 157 -37.32 -16.15 -9.97
N LEU A 158 -36.66 -15.47 -9.02
CA LEU A 158 -37.31 -14.41 -8.26
C LEU A 158 -37.71 -13.22 -9.14
N ALA A 159 -36.94 -12.91 -10.18
CA ALA A 159 -37.32 -11.86 -11.13
C ALA A 159 -38.65 -12.18 -11.81
N ARG A 160 -38.83 -13.42 -12.27
CA ARG A 160 -40.11 -13.90 -12.84
C ARG A 160 -41.23 -13.91 -11.81
N LEU A 161 -40.96 -14.34 -10.58
CA LEU A 161 -41.96 -14.34 -9.50
C LEU A 161 -42.39 -12.93 -9.10
N ALA A 162 -41.49 -11.94 -9.13
CA ALA A 162 -41.82 -10.54 -8.88
C ALA A 162 -42.82 -9.98 -9.92
N GLU A 163 -42.79 -10.52 -11.14
CA GLU A 163 -43.74 -10.22 -12.23
C GLU A 163 -45.02 -11.07 -12.19
N ARG A 164 -45.21 -11.89 -11.13
CA ARG A 164 -46.35 -12.81 -10.97
C ARG A 164 -46.43 -13.90 -12.04
N ASP A 165 -45.28 -14.40 -12.49
CA ASP A 165 -45.23 -15.52 -13.43
C ASP A 165 -45.72 -16.83 -12.76
N GLU A 166 -46.92 -17.28 -13.14
CA GLU A 166 -47.53 -18.52 -12.65
C GLU A 166 -46.72 -19.78 -13.02
N THR A 167 -46.00 -19.77 -14.14
CA THR A 167 -45.20 -20.93 -14.55
C THR A 167 -43.97 -21.06 -13.67
N ALA A 168 -43.36 -19.93 -13.26
CA ALA A 168 -42.27 -19.93 -12.30
C ALA A 168 -42.75 -20.42 -10.92
N ALA A 169 -43.95 -19.99 -10.48
CA ALA A 169 -44.51 -20.43 -9.20
C ALA A 169 -44.75 -21.96 -9.15
N LYS A 170 -45.22 -22.55 -10.26
CA LYS A 170 -45.47 -24.00 -10.37
C LYS A 170 -44.20 -24.85 -10.26
N GLU A 171 -43.06 -24.37 -10.74
CA GLU A 171 -41.77 -25.08 -10.61
C GLU A 171 -41.33 -25.27 -9.14
N PHE A 172 -41.80 -24.39 -8.26
CA PHE A 172 -41.55 -24.42 -6.81
C PHE A 172 -42.71 -25.04 -6.00
N ASP A 173 -43.62 -25.75 -6.66
CA ASP A 173 -44.79 -26.39 -6.03
C ASP A 173 -45.68 -25.39 -5.25
N ALA A 174 -45.68 -24.11 -5.65
CA ALA A 174 -46.44 -23.07 -4.96
C ALA A 174 -47.94 -23.11 -5.35
N PRO A 175 -48.87 -23.00 -4.39
CA PRO A 175 -50.30 -22.88 -4.71
C PRO A 175 -50.60 -21.50 -5.32
N ASP A 176 -51.65 -21.40 -6.14
CA ASP A 176 -52.04 -20.14 -6.79
C ASP A 176 -52.28 -19.00 -5.77
N THR A 177 -52.74 -19.34 -4.56
CA THR A 177 -52.98 -18.38 -3.47
C THR A 177 -51.70 -17.75 -2.91
N ALA A 178 -50.52 -18.32 -3.19
CA ALA A 178 -49.23 -17.82 -2.71
C ALA A 178 -48.57 -16.79 -3.66
N LEU A 179 -49.10 -16.61 -4.87
CA LEU A 179 -48.44 -15.83 -5.93
C LEU A 179 -48.14 -14.38 -5.54
N ASP A 180 -49.11 -13.66 -4.96
CA ASP A 180 -48.90 -12.27 -4.54
C ASP A 180 -47.91 -12.12 -3.38
N ALA A 181 -47.93 -13.08 -2.45
CA ALA A 181 -47.00 -13.11 -1.32
C ALA A 181 -45.57 -13.41 -1.80
N LEU A 182 -45.41 -14.34 -2.74
CA LEU A 182 -44.13 -14.65 -3.39
C LEU A 182 -43.62 -13.46 -4.20
N ALA A 183 -44.46 -12.78 -4.98
CA ALA A 183 -44.08 -11.60 -5.76
C ALA A 183 -43.55 -10.48 -4.86
N THR A 184 -44.22 -10.23 -3.73
CA THR A 184 -43.79 -9.22 -2.75
C THR A 184 -42.46 -9.58 -2.10
N ALA A 185 -42.30 -10.84 -1.66
CA ALA A 185 -41.06 -11.33 -1.08
C ALA A 185 -39.89 -11.30 -2.08
N ALA A 186 -40.15 -11.68 -3.33
CA ALA A 186 -39.17 -11.72 -4.42
C ALA A 186 -38.66 -10.31 -4.76
N ALA A 187 -39.57 -9.33 -4.92
CA ALA A 187 -39.20 -7.94 -5.19
C ALA A 187 -38.33 -7.34 -4.07
N ALA A 188 -38.70 -7.57 -2.81
CA ALA A 188 -37.92 -7.10 -1.66
C ALA A 188 -36.54 -7.77 -1.57
N TRP A 189 -36.46 -9.06 -1.89
CA TRP A 189 -35.19 -9.79 -1.91
C TRP A 189 -34.28 -9.31 -3.05
N LEU A 190 -34.81 -9.13 -4.26
CA LEU A 190 -34.05 -8.66 -5.43
C LEU A 190 -33.51 -7.25 -5.24
N SER A 191 -34.31 -6.35 -4.65
CA SER A 191 -33.87 -5.00 -4.31
C SER A 191 -32.64 -5.03 -3.39
N TRP A 192 -32.62 -5.93 -2.41
CA TRP A 192 -31.45 -6.11 -1.57
C TRP A 192 -30.29 -6.79 -2.32
N TRP A 193 -30.56 -7.87 -3.07
CA TRP A 193 -29.53 -8.65 -3.77
C TRP A 193 -28.77 -7.81 -4.79
N HIS A 194 -29.47 -7.05 -5.64
CA HIS A 194 -28.84 -6.18 -6.63
C HIS A 194 -28.04 -5.04 -6.02
N ALA A 195 -28.36 -4.64 -4.79
CA ALA A 195 -27.56 -3.64 -4.07
C ALA A 195 -26.26 -4.20 -3.47
N HIS A 196 -26.07 -5.51 -3.43
CA HIS A 196 -24.93 -6.17 -2.77
C HIS A 196 -24.12 -7.09 -3.68
N VAL A 197 -24.73 -7.68 -4.72
CA VAL A 197 -24.01 -8.55 -5.64
C VAL A 197 -23.09 -7.72 -6.55
N PRO A 198 -21.82 -8.12 -6.71
CA PRO A 198 -20.95 -7.50 -7.71
C PRO A 198 -21.55 -7.70 -9.10
N THR A 199 -22.01 -6.63 -9.75
CA THR A 199 -22.61 -6.69 -11.09
C THR A 199 -21.56 -6.58 -12.19
N ASP A 200 -21.68 -7.37 -13.26
CA ASP A 200 -20.92 -7.20 -14.52
C ASP A 200 -21.33 -5.94 -15.31
N THR A 201 -22.45 -5.31 -14.97
CA THR A 201 -22.91 -4.05 -15.56
C THR A 201 -23.31 -3.10 -14.43
N PRO A 202 -22.51 -2.06 -14.14
CA PRO A 202 -22.69 -1.30 -12.91
C PRO A 202 -23.80 -0.26 -13.04
N VAL A 203 -24.61 -0.13 -11.98
CA VAL A 203 -25.40 1.09 -11.67
C VAL A 203 -24.54 2.09 -10.87
N GLY A 204 -23.22 2.03 -11.06
CA GLY A 204 -22.20 2.85 -10.39
C GLY A 204 -21.03 3.15 -11.35
N PRO A 205 -19.96 3.85 -10.90
CA PRO A 205 -18.79 4.06 -11.73
C PRO A 205 -18.22 2.70 -12.20
N PRO A 206 -17.65 2.62 -13.41
CA PRO A 206 -17.12 1.38 -13.97
C PRO A 206 -16.10 0.75 -13.01
N LYS A 207 -16.12 -0.59 -12.93
CA LYS A 207 -15.14 -1.36 -12.15
C LYS A 207 -13.73 -0.97 -12.64
N PRO A 208 -12.81 -0.61 -11.72
CA PRO A 208 -11.47 -0.17 -12.10
C PRO A 208 -10.76 -1.28 -12.90
N PRO A 209 -10.03 -0.95 -13.98
CA PRO A 209 -9.19 -1.93 -14.67
C PRO A 209 -8.14 -2.47 -13.70
N PRO A 210 -7.67 -3.72 -13.88
CA PRO A 210 -6.64 -4.28 -13.01
C PRO A 210 -5.37 -3.42 -13.09
N SER A 211 -4.87 -3.00 -11.94
CA SER A 211 -3.61 -2.24 -11.84
C SER A 211 -2.45 -3.10 -11.37
N TRP A 212 -2.67 -4.39 -11.11
CA TRP A 212 -1.65 -5.34 -10.66
C TRP A 212 -0.95 -6.00 -11.84
N ASN A 213 0.38 -5.89 -11.90
CA ASN A 213 1.22 -6.63 -12.82
C ASN A 213 1.64 -7.97 -12.17
N THR A 214 1.06 -9.09 -12.62
CA THR A 214 1.35 -10.42 -12.07
C THR A 214 2.81 -10.84 -12.24
N ARG A 215 3.51 -10.30 -13.25
CA ARG A 215 4.89 -10.69 -13.59
C ARG A 215 5.96 -9.93 -12.80
N ARG A 216 5.61 -8.75 -12.29
CA ARG A 216 6.44 -7.88 -11.44
C ARG A 216 6.01 -7.87 -9.97
N MET A 217 4.77 -8.30 -9.71
CA MET A 217 4.14 -8.34 -8.39
C MET A 217 4.08 -6.95 -7.74
N GLU A 218 3.63 -5.98 -8.53
CA GLU A 218 3.47 -4.60 -8.15
C GLU A 218 2.30 -3.98 -8.91
N TYR A 219 1.79 -2.88 -8.39
CA TYR A 219 0.80 -2.04 -9.03
C TYR A 219 1.46 -0.93 -9.84
N ALA A 220 0.85 -0.59 -10.98
CA ALA A 220 1.25 0.56 -11.77
C ALA A 220 0.02 1.41 -12.17
N PHE A 221 0.08 2.70 -11.85
CA PHE A 221 -1.03 3.62 -12.10
C PHE A 221 -0.56 5.07 -12.22
N GLU A 222 -1.45 5.93 -12.70
CA GLU A 222 -1.25 7.37 -12.74
C GLU A 222 -2.45 8.13 -12.17
N VAL A 223 -2.18 9.31 -11.64
CA VAL A 223 -3.18 10.30 -11.23
C VAL A 223 -2.88 11.66 -11.84
N ARG A 224 -3.93 12.46 -12.07
CA ARG A 224 -3.80 13.81 -12.63
C ARG A 224 -4.74 14.80 -12.00
N ALA A 225 -4.40 16.07 -12.18
CA ALA A 225 -5.34 17.18 -12.11
C ALA A 225 -5.53 17.73 -13.53
N SER A 226 -6.75 17.70 -14.08
CA SER A 226 -7.01 18.19 -15.44
C SER A 226 -6.75 19.70 -15.59
N SER A 227 -6.67 20.42 -14.46
CA SER A 227 -6.25 21.82 -14.40
C SER A 227 -4.73 22.05 -14.56
N LEU A 228 -3.91 21.00 -14.50
CA LEU A 228 -2.46 21.00 -14.74
C LEU A 228 -2.10 19.98 -15.82
N PRO A 229 -2.44 20.24 -17.10
CA PRO A 229 -2.06 19.34 -18.18
C PRO A 229 -0.52 19.21 -18.26
N GLY A 230 -0.02 17.98 -18.38
CA GLY A 230 1.41 17.66 -18.42
C GLY A 230 2.07 17.43 -17.06
N LEU A 231 1.31 17.49 -15.95
CA LEU A 231 1.74 17.00 -14.62
C LEU A 231 0.90 15.79 -14.21
N GLU A 232 1.13 14.64 -14.86
CA GLU A 232 0.66 13.36 -14.34
C GLU A 232 1.63 12.84 -13.27
N LEU A 233 1.10 12.42 -12.13
CA LEU A 233 1.88 11.69 -11.14
C LEU A 233 1.77 10.20 -11.45
N ARG A 234 2.91 9.50 -11.45
CA ARG A 234 3.01 8.10 -11.84
C ARG A 234 3.61 7.26 -10.72
N ALA A 235 2.98 6.13 -10.46
CA ALA A 235 3.55 5.05 -9.65
C ALA A 235 3.90 3.91 -10.61
N GLU A 236 5.20 3.73 -10.89
CA GLU A 236 5.68 2.62 -11.73
C GLU A 236 5.83 1.33 -10.92
N GLU A 237 6.25 1.45 -9.66
CA GLU A 237 6.50 0.32 -8.74
C GLU A 237 5.78 0.53 -7.40
N TYR A 238 4.47 0.33 -7.34
CA TYR A 238 3.74 0.36 -6.08
C TYR A 238 3.52 -1.05 -5.53
N ARG A 239 4.22 -1.43 -4.45
CA ARG A 239 4.18 -2.79 -3.88
C ARG A 239 2.91 -3.14 -3.09
N GLY A 240 1.94 -2.22 -3.00
CA GLY A 240 0.73 -2.37 -2.20
C GLY A 240 0.92 -1.99 -0.72
N GLY A 241 -0.20 -1.77 -0.02
CA GLY A 241 -0.24 -1.43 1.39
C GLY A 241 -0.61 0.03 1.64
N HIS A 242 0.36 0.86 2.02
CA HIS A 242 0.12 2.27 2.32
C HIS A 242 0.60 3.17 1.18
N LEU A 243 -0.30 3.90 0.57
CA LEU A 243 0.02 4.86 -0.48
C LEU A 243 0.23 6.25 0.11
N ASP A 244 1.37 6.86 -0.22
CA ASP A 244 1.72 8.20 0.22
C ASP A 244 2.45 8.97 -0.87
N TRP A 245 2.87 10.19 -0.58
CA TRP A 245 3.48 11.10 -1.55
C TRP A 245 4.75 10.53 -2.21
N TRP A 246 5.48 9.67 -1.50
CA TRP A 246 6.74 9.06 -1.97
C TRP A 246 6.52 7.89 -2.94
N ALA A 247 5.30 7.41 -3.10
CA ALA A 247 4.97 6.35 -4.05
C ALA A 247 4.74 6.87 -5.48
N LEU A 248 4.76 8.20 -5.67
CA LEU A 248 4.37 8.87 -6.90
C LEU A 248 5.49 9.81 -7.36
N ASP A 249 5.97 9.59 -8.57
CA ASP A 249 6.91 10.45 -9.26
C ASP A 249 6.14 11.41 -10.20
N GLY A 250 6.73 12.56 -10.53
CA GLY A 250 6.09 13.54 -11.42
C GLY A 250 7.12 14.25 -12.30
N PRO A 251 6.78 14.61 -13.56
CA PRO A 251 7.72 15.25 -14.45
C PRO A 251 8.28 16.56 -13.87
N VAL A 252 9.60 16.70 -13.97
CA VAL A 252 10.34 17.89 -13.56
C VAL A 252 10.42 18.86 -14.73
N GLN A 253 9.29 19.48 -15.08
CA GLN A 253 9.26 20.50 -16.12
C GLN A 253 8.47 21.74 -15.68
N PRO A 254 8.88 22.96 -16.09
CA PRO A 254 8.05 24.14 -15.95
C PRO A 254 6.83 24.00 -16.87
N LEU A 255 5.66 23.84 -16.26
CA LEU A 255 4.42 23.61 -16.99
C LEU A 255 3.62 24.91 -17.17
N PRO A 256 2.97 25.09 -18.32
CA PRO A 256 2.05 26.20 -18.53
C PRO A 256 0.85 26.02 -17.60
N VAL A 257 0.68 26.94 -16.65
CA VAL A 257 -0.48 26.94 -15.75
C VAL A 257 -1.60 27.76 -16.38
N SER A 258 -2.77 27.14 -16.55
CA SER A 258 -3.96 27.86 -17.00
C SER A 258 -4.52 28.69 -15.84
N GLU A 259 -4.33 30.02 -15.88
CA GLU A 259 -4.86 30.99 -14.89
C GLU A 259 -6.35 30.78 -14.54
N ALA A 260 -7.16 30.30 -15.49
CA ALA A 260 -8.58 30.05 -15.28
C ALA A 260 -8.89 28.88 -14.32
N ALA A 261 -7.93 27.97 -14.09
CA ALA A 261 -8.11 26.78 -13.26
C ALA A 261 -7.37 26.88 -11.90
N VAL A 262 -6.75 28.02 -11.63
CA VAL A 262 -5.95 28.28 -10.43
C VAL A 262 -6.85 28.77 -9.30
N THR A 263 -7.00 27.97 -8.25
CA THR A 263 -7.57 28.50 -7.00
C THR A 263 -6.48 29.25 -6.24
N ARG A 264 -6.48 30.59 -6.35
CA ARG A 264 -5.56 31.44 -5.57
C ARG A 264 -6.12 31.72 -4.19
N ASP A 265 -5.49 31.15 -3.18
CA ASP A 265 -5.77 31.46 -1.77
C ASP A 265 -4.65 32.36 -1.26
N ARG A 266 -4.97 33.62 -0.94
CA ARG A 266 -4.04 34.57 -0.34
C ARG A 266 -4.32 34.66 1.15
N ARG A 267 -3.32 34.34 1.97
CA ARG A 267 -3.40 34.39 3.43
C ARG A 267 -2.36 35.34 4.00
N LYS A 268 -2.75 36.02 5.07
CA LYS A 268 -1.85 36.76 5.94
C LYS A 268 -1.75 36.00 7.26
N ILE A 269 -0.57 35.50 7.58
CA ILE A 269 -0.33 34.58 8.70
C ILE A 269 0.75 35.19 9.60
N VAL A 270 0.57 35.06 10.91
CA VAL A 270 1.61 35.40 11.87
C VAL A 270 2.55 34.19 11.95
N PRO A 271 3.83 34.34 11.56
CA PRO A 271 4.80 33.26 11.65
C PRO A 271 5.09 32.93 13.12
N THR A 272 5.33 31.66 13.41
CA THR A 272 5.75 31.21 14.74
C THR A 272 7.18 30.69 14.67
N PRO A 273 8.04 30.90 15.68
CA PRO A 273 9.34 30.26 15.72
C PRO A 273 9.21 28.75 15.54
N ALA A 274 10.15 28.14 14.81
CA ALA A 274 10.21 26.70 14.65
C ALA A 274 10.63 26.07 15.98
N VAL A 275 9.78 25.18 16.51
CA VAL A 275 10.02 24.51 17.79
C VAL A 275 9.87 23.01 17.65
N TYR A 276 10.64 22.24 18.42
CA TYR A 276 10.53 20.78 18.51
C TYR A 276 10.66 20.31 19.96
N GLY A 277 10.27 19.06 20.23
CA GLY A 277 10.30 18.50 21.58
C GLY A 277 11.73 18.46 22.14
N GLY A 278 11.95 19.08 23.30
CA GLY A 278 13.26 19.17 23.95
C GLY A 278 14.28 20.08 23.24
N MET A 279 13.79 21.05 22.47
CA MET A 279 14.61 22.12 21.91
C MET A 279 15.22 22.99 23.01
N PRO A 280 16.51 23.37 22.90
CA PRO A 280 17.12 24.31 23.83
C PRO A 280 16.42 25.66 23.82
N VAL A 281 16.37 26.29 25.00
CA VAL A 281 15.85 27.66 25.12
C VAL A 281 16.83 28.65 24.54
N SER A 282 16.32 29.66 23.85
CA SER A 282 17.16 30.67 23.18
C SER A 282 17.86 31.65 24.14
N ARG A 283 17.57 31.56 25.44
CA ARG A 283 18.15 32.42 26.48
C ARG A 283 18.93 31.59 27.48
N PHE A 284 20.14 32.03 27.83
CA PHE A 284 21.04 31.31 28.73
C PHE A 284 20.50 31.06 30.16
N TRP A 285 19.47 31.80 30.61
CA TRP A 285 19.03 31.78 32.02
C TRP A 285 18.00 30.71 32.38
N GLU A 286 17.48 29.97 31.41
CA GLU A 286 16.51 28.92 31.70
C GLU A 286 17.22 27.56 31.78
N MET A 287 17.02 26.87 32.89
CA MET A 287 17.51 25.50 33.08
C MET A 287 16.53 24.53 32.42
N GLU A 288 17.01 23.81 31.41
CA GLU A 288 16.21 22.90 30.60
C GLU A 288 15.89 21.59 31.35
N ASP A 289 14.80 20.93 30.96
CA ASP A 289 14.47 19.57 31.41
C ASP A 289 15.49 18.60 30.79
N ALA A 290 16.17 17.79 31.60
CA ALA A 290 17.32 16.95 31.22
C ALA A 290 16.97 15.74 30.32
N ARG A 291 15.84 15.77 29.62
CA ARG A 291 15.42 14.66 28.74
C ARG A 291 16.26 14.55 27.47
N ILE A 292 16.91 15.63 27.06
CA ILE A 292 17.79 15.67 25.89
C ILE A 292 19.12 16.30 26.30
N ASP A 293 20.21 15.56 26.07
CA ASP A 293 21.58 16.02 26.29
C ASP A 293 22.31 16.10 24.94
N PHE A 294 22.29 17.28 24.33
CA PHE A 294 22.96 17.54 23.05
C PHE A 294 24.49 17.42 23.13
N GLY A 295 25.08 17.58 24.32
CA GLY A 295 26.52 17.41 24.53
C GLY A 295 26.95 15.95 24.42
N SER A 296 26.10 15.03 24.86
CA SER A 296 26.35 13.58 24.81
C SER A 296 26.12 12.91 23.45
N VAL A 297 25.70 13.67 22.44
CA VAL A 297 25.42 13.10 21.11
C VAL A 297 26.74 12.72 20.44
N ASP A 298 27.04 11.42 20.45
CA ASP A 298 28.14 10.85 19.68
C ASP A 298 27.83 10.98 18.18
N ALA A 299 28.56 11.86 17.50
CA ALA A 299 28.44 12.10 16.07
C ALA A 299 29.83 12.06 15.43
N SER A 300 30.03 11.11 14.52
CA SER A 300 31.19 11.08 13.64
C SER A 300 31.14 12.27 12.67
N PRO A 301 32.29 12.77 12.14
CA PRO A 301 32.29 13.74 11.04
C PRO A 301 31.48 13.30 9.80
N ALA A 302 31.23 12.00 9.64
CA ALA A 302 30.40 11.45 8.58
C ALA A 302 28.88 11.50 8.89
N ASP A 303 28.48 11.73 10.15
CA ASP A 303 27.08 11.75 10.60
C ASP A 303 26.42 13.10 10.35
N LEU A 304 26.39 13.53 9.08
CA LEU A 304 25.92 14.85 8.66
C LEU A 304 24.53 15.21 9.23
N GLY A 305 23.60 14.25 9.28
CA GLY A 305 22.26 14.48 9.83
C GLY A 305 22.26 14.84 11.31
N ARG A 306 23.06 14.15 12.13
CA ARG A 306 23.20 14.47 13.57
C ARG A 306 23.88 15.82 13.75
N LEU A 307 24.95 16.07 12.98
CA LEU A 307 25.68 17.34 13.02
C LEU A 307 24.79 18.53 12.62
N MET A 308 23.96 18.37 11.58
CA MET A 308 22.99 19.39 11.16
C MET A 308 21.95 19.66 12.25
N LEU A 309 21.42 18.62 12.90
CA LEU A 309 20.46 18.79 14.00
C LEU A 309 21.09 19.54 15.18
N ILE A 310 22.32 19.16 15.59
CA ILE A 310 23.04 19.84 16.68
C ILE A 310 23.31 21.30 16.31
N ALA A 311 23.78 21.58 15.09
CA ALA A 311 24.04 22.93 14.63
C ALA A 311 22.76 23.78 14.59
N PHE A 312 21.66 23.22 14.11
CA PHE A 312 20.35 23.88 14.17
C PHE A 312 19.93 24.19 15.61
N ALA A 313 19.97 23.17 16.48
CA ALA A 313 19.55 23.27 17.88
C ALA A 313 20.33 24.31 18.69
N THR A 314 21.64 24.43 18.44
CA THR A 314 22.56 25.21 19.27
C THR A 314 22.93 26.57 18.70
N VAL A 315 22.89 26.75 17.38
CA VAL A 315 23.36 27.99 16.72
C VAL A 315 22.22 28.73 16.02
N TYR A 316 21.40 28.03 15.25
CA TYR A 316 20.44 28.67 14.34
C TYR A 316 18.99 28.64 14.84
N ASN A 317 18.76 28.17 16.06
CA ASN A 317 17.43 27.79 16.53
C ASN A 317 16.41 28.96 16.52
N SER A 318 16.89 30.20 16.65
CA SER A 318 16.09 31.43 16.69
C SER A 318 15.75 32.00 15.32
N ASP A 319 16.36 31.48 14.25
CA ASP A 319 16.31 32.09 12.91
C ASP A 319 15.23 31.45 12.01
N TRP A 320 14.58 30.41 12.51
CA TRP A 320 13.62 29.62 11.74
C TRP A 320 12.20 29.87 12.19
N PHE A 321 11.32 30.07 11.21
CA PHE A 321 9.92 30.36 11.43
C PHE A 321 9.05 29.42 10.60
N CYS A 322 7.97 28.93 11.21
CA CYS A 322 6.95 28.12 10.57
C CYS A 322 5.72 28.96 10.23
N VAL A 323 5.17 28.72 9.05
CA VAL A 323 3.89 29.30 8.60
C VAL A 323 2.97 28.14 8.24
N PRO A 324 1.99 27.79 9.10
CA PRO A 324 1.11 26.66 8.84
C PRO A 324 0.16 26.99 7.69
N LEU A 325 0.17 26.15 6.65
CA LEU A 325 -0.67 26.30 5.46
C LEU A 325 -1.53 25.05 5.24
N PRO A 326 -2.86 25.11 5.46
CA PRO A 326 -3.72 23.93 5.36
C PRO A 326 -3.94 23.50 3.91
N LEU A 327 -3.37 22.35 3.54
CA LEU A 327 -3.60 21.58 2.31
C LEU A 327 -5.10 21.27 2.05
N PRO A 328 -5.62 21.17 0.81
CA PRO A 328 -6.65 20.17 0.48
C PRO A 328 -6.04 18.79 0.28
N VAL A 329 -6.76 17.73 0.67
CA VAL A 329 -6.32 16.34 0.48
C VAL A 329 -6.42 15.97 -1.01
N GLY A 330 -5.52 15.14 -1.53
CA GLY A 330 -5.51 14.73 -2.94
C GLY A 330 -5.30 15.92 -3.88
N SER A 331 -4.31 16.77 -3.60
CA SER A 331 -4.05 17.96 -4.40
C SER A 331 -2.58 18.25 -4.62
N LEU A 332 -2.28 18.86 -5.76
CA LEU A 332 -1.00 19.46 -6.08
C LEU A 332 -1.08 20.96 -5.77
N SER A 333 -0.09 21.48 -5.06
CA SER A 333 -0.04 22.90 -4.70
C SER A 333 1.36 23.46 -4.85
N ARG A 334 1.47 24.75 -5.17
CA ARG A 334 2.73 25.49 -5.08
C ARG A 334 2.52 26.90 -4.57
N ILE A 335 3.57 27.46 -3.98
CA ILE A 335 3.59 28.85 -3.56
C ILE A 335 3.93 29.73 -4.76
N VAL A 336 3.09 30.71 -5.06
CA VAL A 336 3.27 31.62 -6.20
C VAL A 336 3.74 33.01 -5.77
N ASP A 337 3.31 33.46 -4.58
CA ASP A 337 3.81 34.68 -3.95
C ASP A 337 4.11 34.39 -2.48
N CYS A 338 5.23 34.92 -1.98
CA CYS A 338 5.51 34.97 -0.55
C CYS A 338 6.18 36.30 -0.23
N THR A 339 5.55 37.10 0.64
CA THR A 339 6.11 38.36 1.12
C THR A 339 6.14 38.35 2.64
N VAL A 340 7.33 38.44 3.20
CA VAL A 340 7.57 38.58 4.63
C VAL A 340 7.60 40.07 4.97
N THR A 341 6.89 40.46 6.03
CA THR A 341 6.97 41.78 6.64
C THR A 341 7.63 41.63 8.00
N ASP A 342 8.67 42.43 8.25
CA ASP A 342 9.43 42.41 9.50
C ASP A 342 8.94 43.43 10.53
N VAL A 343 9.51 43.39 11.74
CA VAL A 343 9.23 44.31 12.86
C VAL A 343 9.50 45.78 12.54
N PHE A 344 10.36 46.09 11.57
CA PHE A 344 10.67 47.46 11.13
C PHE A 344 9.76 47.92 9.98
N GLY A 345 8.85 47.07 9.51
CA GLY A 345 7.97 47.33 8.38
C GLY A 345 8.63 47.08 7.01
N GLY A 346 9.86 46.57 7.00
CA GLY A 346 10.53 46.11 5.78
C GLY A 346 9.75 44.96 5.16
N ARG A 347 9.75 44.90 3.82
CA ARG A 347 9.05 43.87 3.05
C ARG A 347 10.03 43.14 2.14
N THR A 348 10.14 41.84 2.33
CA THR A 348 11.00 40.96 1.54
C THR A 348 10.13 39.96 0.78
N THR A 349 10.19 40.00 -0.55
CA THR A 349 9.53 39.00 -1.39
C THR A 349 10.46 37.81 -1.58
N LEU A 350 10.01 36.64 -1.16
CA LEU A 350 10.72 35.39 -1.30
C LEU A 350 10.33 34.72 -2.62
N ARG A 351 11.33 34.20 -3.34
CA ARG A 351 11.12 33.34 -4.50
C ARG A 351 11.04 31.90 -4.05
N HIS A 352 10.43 31.06 -4.88
CA HIS A 352 10.45 29.62 -4.67
C HIS A 352 11.90 29.12 -4.70
N ALA A 353 12.27 28.19 -3.81
CA ALA A 353 13.63 27.66 -3.70
C ALA A 353 14.13 27.05 -5.03
N THR A 354 13.24 26.44 -5.80
CA THR A 354 13.56 25.84 -7.12
C THR A 354 13.87 26.86 -8.21
N ALA A 355 13.71 28.16 -7.94
CA ALA A 355 14.13 29.23 -8.85
C ALA A 355 15.61 29.63 -8.63
N ASP A 356 16.29 29.00 -7.68
CA ASP A 356 17.71 29.20 -7.41
C ASP A 356 18.51 28.00 -7.97
N ASP A 357 19.38 28.28 -8.93
CA ASP A 357 20.20 27.27 -9.62
C ASP A 357 21.19 26.55 -8.68
N SER A 358 21.40 27.05 -7.46
CA SER A 358 22.25 26.39 -6.45
C SER A 358 21.57 25.20 -5.77
N ILE A 359 20.24 25.09 -5.86
CA ILE A 359 19.47 24.02 -5.19
C ILE A 359 19.28 22.85 -6.15
N VAL A 360 20.11 21.83 -5.98
CA VAL A 360 20.15 20.62 -6.82
C VAL A 360 19.37 19.43 -6.23
N TRP A 361 18.81 19.58 -5.02
CA TRP A 361 18.08 18.51 -4.33
C TRP A 361 17.01 19.06 -3.38
N ASN A 362 15.90 18.33 -3.22
CA ASN A 362 14.82 18.64 -2.27
C ASN A 362 14.25 17.33 -1.70
N LEU A 363 14.04 17.27 -0.38
CA LEU A 363 13.47 16.11 0.31
C LEU A 363 11.97 15.89 0.00
N TYR A 364 11.20 16.98 -0.15
CA TYR A 364 9.74 16.93 -0.26
C TYR A 364 9.22 17.35 -1.65
N GLY A 365 10.12 17.49 -2.62
CA GLY A 365 9.77 17.78 -4.01
C GLY A 365 9.53 16.49 -4.79
N LEU A 366 8.66 16.56 -5.80
CA LEU A 366 8.48 15.46 -6.74
C LEU A 366 9.76 15.25 -7.56
N GLY A 367 10.19 13.99 -7.67
CA GLY A 367 11.28 13.53 -8.51
C GLY A 367 10.78 13.07 -9.88
N GLY A 368 11.68 13.07 -10.87
CA GLY A 368 11.39 12.52 -12.19
C GLY A 368 11.39 10.98 -12.19
N PRO A 369 10.80 10.34 -13.22
CA PRO A 369 10.81 8.88 -13.35
C PRO A 369 12.23 8.30 -13.29
N GLY A 370 12.43 7.23 -12.51
CA GLY A 370 13.73 6.57 -12.34
C GLY A 370 14.67 7.21 -11.30
N THR A 371 14.22 8.24 -10.57
CA THR A 371 14.99 8.83 -9.44
C THR A 371 14.67 8.21 -8.09
N SER A 372 13.56 7.46 -8.00
CA SER A 372 13.04 6.79 -6.80
C SER A 372 13.91 5.62 -6.32
N GLY A 373 14.73 5.02 -7.18
CA GLY A 373 15.66 3.92 -6.84
C GLY A 373 16.99 4.35 -6.22
N THR A 374 17.36 5.63 -6.29
CA THR A 374 18.63 6.15 -5.77
C THR A 374 18.37 6.97 -4.51
N GLY A 375 18.22 6.29 -3.37
CA GLY A 375 18.09 6.94 -2.07
C GLY A 375 19.17 8.01 -1.86
N GLY A 376 18.79 9.28 -1.98
CA GLY A 376 19.61 10.45 -1.64
C GLY A 376 20.94 10.62 -2.40
N ILE A 377 21.25 9.82 -3.42
CA ILE A 377 22.50 10.02 -4.18
C ILE A 377 22.25 11.18 -5.16
N PRO A 378 22.96 12.31 -5.01
CA PRO A 378 22.83 13.40 -5.97
C PRO A 378 23.21 12.87 -7.36
N PRO A 379 22.55 13.34 -8.42
CA PRO A 379 22.94 12.98 -9.77
C PRO A 379 24.44 13.27 -9.98
N ALA A 380 25.12 12.41 -10.75
CA ALA A 380 26.52 12.59 -11.08
C ALA A 380 26.78 14.00 -11.63
N SER A 381 27.96 14.56 -11.34
CA SER A 381 28.38 15.90 -11.77
C SER A 381 27.98 16.19 -13.23
N GLY A 382 27.02 17.09 -13.44
CA GLY A 382 26.53 17.50 -14.76
C GLY A 382 25.05 17.30 -15.03
N MET A 383 24.29 16.68 -14.12
CA MET A 383 22.84 16.53 -14.24
C MET A 383 22.10 17.47 -13.26
N THR A 384 21.67 18.63 -13.75
CA THR A 384 20.80 19.57 -13.02
C THR A 384 19.35 19.29 -13.38
N GLN A 385 18.65 18.48 -12.60
CA GLN A 385 17.18 18.57 -12.57
C GLN A 385 16.81 19.47 -11.38
N PRO A 386 16.29 20.68 -11.61
CA PRO A 386 15.82 21.52 -10.52
C PRO A 386 14.67 20.80 -9.81
N PRO A 387 14.53 20.89 -8.48
CA PRO A 387 13.43 20.21 -7.81
C PRO A 387 12.07 20.69 -8.33
N SER A 388 11.06 19.81 -8.35
CA SER A 388 9.71 20.21 -8.75
C SER A 388 9.16 21.29 -7.79
N PRO A 389 8.53 22.37 -8.29
CA PRO A 389 7.91 23.39 -7.44
C PRO A 389 6.59 22.93 -6.81
N TRP A 390 6.14 21.72 -7.15
CA TRP A 390 4.86 21.18 -6.72
C TRP A 390 5.00 20.33 -5.47
N PHE A 391 4.16 20.62 -4.49
CA PHE A 391 3.94 19.80 -3.33
C PHE A 391 2.67 18.96 -3.54
N TYR A 392 2.81 17.64 -3.50
CA TYR A 392 1.68 16.73 -3.53
C TYR A 392 1.23 16.43 -2.10
N ARG A 393 -0.03 16.76 -1.79
CA ARG A 393 -0.69 16.28 -0.58
C ARG A 393 -1.56 15.06 -0.91
N PRO A 394 -1.12 13.85 -0.57
CA PRO A 394 -1.85 12.63 -0.89
C PRO A 394 -3.16 12.54 -0.14
N ALA A 395 -4.08 11.80 -0.75
CA ALA A 395 -5.23 11.24 -0.06
C ALA A 395 -4.84 9.91 0.58
N ALA A 396 -3.87 9.97 1.50
CA ALA A 396 -3.40 8.79 2.21
C ALA A 396 -4.45 8.31 3.22
N LEU A 397 -4.50 7.00 3.43
CA LEU A 397 -5.33 6.39 4.45
C LEU A 397 -4.99 6.94 5.85
N PRO A 398 -5.96 7.48 6.60
CA PRO A 398 -5.69 7.99 7.95
C PRO A 398 -5.46 6.86 8.96
N ALA A 399 -6.25 5.78 8.85
CA ALA A 399 -6.11 4.52 9.58
C ALA A 399 -6.93 3.43 8.86
N GLY A 400 -6.43 2.19 8.86
CA GLY A 400 -7.10 1.03 8.27
C GLY A 400 -7.03 -0.19 9.19
N LEU A 401 -7.90 -1.16 8.95
CA LEU A 401 -7.79 -2.50 9.50
C LEU A 401 -7.37 -3.44 8.38
N GLU A 402 -6.33 -4.21 8.65
CA GLU A 402 -5.85 -5.26 7.76
C GLU A 402 -6.08 -6.62 8.43
N SER A 403 -6.62 -7.58 7.67
CA SER A 403 -6.73 -8.96 8.14
C SER A 403 -5.38 -9.66 8.11
N PRO A 404 -5.19 -10.78 8.84
CA PRO A 404 -4.13 -11.72 8.49
C PRO A 404 -4.21 -12.07 6.99
N PRO A 405 -3.07 -12.39 6.33
CA PRO A 405 -3.09 -12.74 4.91
C PRO A 405 -4.03 -13.93 4.66
N VAL A 406 -4.96 -13.78 3.72
CA VAL A 406 -5.83 -14.86 3.25
C VAL A 406 -5.09 -15.80 2.31
N GLU A 407 -4.05 -15.30 1.64
CA GLU A 407 -3.14 -16.06 0.80
C GLU A 407 -1.71 -15.54 1.00
N SER A 408 -0.73 -16.43 1.02
CA SER A 408 0.70 -16.09 1.10
C SER A 408 1.50 -17.02 0.21
N VAL A 409 2.33 -16.43 -0.64
CA VAL A 409 3.25 -17.12 -1.54
C VAL A 409 4.66 -16.66 -1.24
N LEU A 410 5.55 -17.62 -1.01
CA LEU A 410 6.98 -17.38 -0.88
C LEU A 410 7.70 -17.78 -2.17
N LEU A 411 8.38 -16.83 -2.78
CA LEU A 411 9.31 -17.04 -3.88
C LEU A 411 10.72 -17.11 -3.31
N LEU A 412 11.45 -18.17 -3.61
CA LEU A 412 12.80 -18.39 -3.06
C LEU A 412 13.71 -19.09 -4.07
N ARG A 413 15.03 -18.96 -3.85
CA ARG A 413 16.05 -19.77 -4.51
C ARG A 413 16.51 -20.88 -3.57
N ASP A 414 16.55 -22.11 -4.08
CA ASP A 414 17.09 -23.29 -3.39
C ASP A 414 18.46 -23.63 -3.99
N GLU A 415 19.52 -23.25 -3.26
CA GLU A 415 20.90 -23.44 -3.70
C GLU A 415 21.31 -24.92 -3.79
N GLN A 416 20.69 -25.82 -3.02
CA GLN A 416 21.02 -27.25 -3.07
C GLN A 416 20.41 -27.92 -4.30
N ALA A 417 19.21 -27.48 -4.70
CA ALA A 417 18.51 -28.01 -5.86
C ALA A 417 18.87 -27.29 -7.17
N ASP A 418 19.58 -26.16 -7.10
CA ASP A 418 19.85 -25.23 -8.22
C ASP A 418 18.55 -24.81 -8.94
N LEU A 419 17.51 -24.54 -8.16
CA LEU A 419 16.17 -24.19 -8.65
C LEU A 419 15.59 -23.01 -7.88
N ALA A 420 14.76 -22.22 -8.57
CA ALA A 420 13.84 -21.30 -7.92
C ALA A 420 12.49 -21.99 -7.67
N TRP A 421 11.83 -21.62 -6.59
CA TRP A 421 10.55 -22.19 -6.17
C TRP A 421 9.55 -21.09 -5.87
N ALA A 422 8.31 -21.33 -6.29
CA ALA A 422 7.13 -20.67 -5.77
C ALA A 422 6.42 -21.59 -4.79
N VAL A 423 6.22 -21.14 -3.57
CA VAL A 423 5.69 -21.93 -2.46
C VAL A 423 4.40 -21.29 -1.98
N GLU A 424 3.27 -21.97 -2.13
CA GLU A 424 2.04 -21.55 -1.45
C GLU A 424 2.18 -21.87 0.05
N GLU A 425 2.42 -20.87 0.89
CA GLU A 425 2.44 -21.06 2.35
C GLU A 425 1.00 -21.23 2.87
N SER A 426 0.11 -20.35 2.41
CA SER A 426 -1.32 -20.42 2.73
C SER A 426 -2.16 -19.98 1.54
N VAL A 427 -3.35 -20.57 1.40
CA VAL A 427 -4.33 -20.20 0.36
C VAL A 427 -5.69 -19.94 0.99
N ALA A 428 -6.49 -19.11 0.33
CA ALA A 428 -7.90 -19.00 0.65
C ALA A 428 -8.64 -20.25 0.16
N ASP A 429 -9.49 -20.83 0.99
CA ASP A 429 -10.49 -21.77 0.50
C ASP A 429 -11.65 -21.03 -0.17
N HIS A 430 -12.66 -21.78 -0.63
CA HIS A 430 -13.77 -21.17 -1.37
C HIS A 430 -14.65 -20.26 -0.48
N ALA A 431 -14.52 -20.38 0.84
CA ALA A 431 -15.17 -19.53 1.83
C ALA A 431 -14.27 -18.38 2.32
N ASP A 432 -13.15 -18.12 1.64
CA ASP A 432 -12.12 -17.15 2.02
C ASP A 432 -11.43 -17.45 3.37
N GLU A 433 -11.52 -18.69 3.88
CA GLU A 433 -10.77 -19.11 5.06
C GLU A 433 -9.33 -19.50 4.70
N ARG A 434 -8.39 -19.08 5.55
CA ARG A 434 -6.97 -19.37 5.37
C ARG A 434 -6.69 -20.85 5.63
N VAL A 435 -6.14 -21.53 4.64
CA VAL A 435 -5.66 -22.92 4.73
C VAL A 435 -4.14 -22.96 4.66
N ASP A 436 -3.51 -23.46 5.72
CA ASP A 436 -2.07 -23.75 5.71
C ASP A 436 -1.77 -24.95 4.80
N ARG A 437 -0.86 -24.75 3.85
CA ARG A 437 -0.57 -25.74 2.81
C ARG A 437 0.40 -26.82 3.27
N TYR A 438 1.23 -26.53 4.28
CA TYR A 438 2.09 -27.52 4.90
C TYR A 438 1.26 -28.48 5.74
N ASP A 439 0.41 -27.96 6.63
CA ASP A 439 -0.47 -28.80 7.48
C ASP A 439 -1.39 -29.67 6.64
N ARG A 440 -1.98 -29.11 5.57
CA ARG A 440 -2.80 -29.87 4.62
C ARG A 440 -2.01 -30.97 3.92
N TRP A 441 -0.76 -30.71 3.53
CA TRP A 441 0.09 -31.73 2.91
C TRP A 441 0.41 -32.85 3.91
N VAL A 442 0.85 -32.52 5.13
CA VAL A 442 1.15 -33.49 6.20
C VAL A 442 -0.07 -34.36 6.52
N ALA A 443 -1.26 -33.77 6.62
CA ALA A 443 -2.49 -34.52 6.88
C ALA A 443 -2.87 -35.51 5.78
N THR A 444 -2.41 -35.28 4.54
CA THR A 444 -2.65 -36.18 3.40
C THR A 444 -1.48 -37.12 3.10
N ALA A 445 -0.35 -36.94 3.78
CA ALA A 445 0.83 -37.76 3.55
C ALA A 445 0.57 -39.20 4.01
N PRO A 446 0.92 -40.22 3.19
CA PRO A 446 0.83 -41.61 3.64
C PRO A 446 1.73 -41.83 4.86
N PRO A 447 1.36 -42.73 5.79
CA PRO A 447 2.19 -43.04 6.94
C PRO A 447 3.57 -43.51 6.47
N PRO A 448 4.65 -43.19 7.21
CA PRO A 448 5.99 -43.63 6.85
C PRO A 448 6.01 -45.15 6.72
N ALA A 449 6.66 -45.64 5.66
CA ALA A 449 6.82 -47.06 5.45
C ALA A 449 7.52 -47.69 6.67
N PRO A 450 7.09 -48.87 7.15
CA PRO A 450 7.73 -49.53 8.29
C PRO A 450 9.23 -49.73 8.03
N PRO A 451 10.10 -49.71 9.04
CA PRO A 451 11.54 -49.92 8.87
C PRO A 451 11.84 -51.27 8.21
N SER A 452 13.01 -51.38 7.58
CA SER A 452 13.42 -52.64 6.94
C SER A 452 13.65 -53.71 8.03
N PRO A 453 13.10 -54.94 7.90
CA PRO A 453 13.25 -55.97 8.93
C PRO A 453 14.71 -56.27 9.30
N ASP A 454 15.62 -56.14 8.33
CA ASP A 454 17.04 -56.48 8.46
C ASP A 454 17.93 -55.26 8.75
N GLY A 455 17.34 -54.07 8.96
CA GLY A 455 18.10 -52.81 9.14
C GLY A 455 18.88 -52.35 7.89
N SER A 456 18.58 -52.93 6.72
CA SER A 456 19.21 -52.56 5.46
C SER A 456 18.77 -51.16 5.01
N PRO A 457 19.71 -50.30 4.59
CA PRO A 457 19.39 -48.95 4.18
C PRO A 457 18.57 -48.95 2.90
N ARG A 458 17.62 -48.02 2.80
CA ARG A 458 16.75 -47.87 1.63
C ARG A 458 17.37 -46.85 0.68
N TYR A 459 17.60 -47.28 -0.55
CA TYR A 459 18.00 -46.37 -1.61
C TYR A 459 16.77 -45.66 -2.19
N ARG A 460 16.80 -44.33 -2.16
CA ARG A 460 15.76 -43.47 -2.71
C ARG A 460 16.37 -42.63 -3.83
N VAL A 461 15.90 -42.86 -5.07
CA VAL A 461 16.38 -42.16 -6.27
C VAL A 461 16.11 -40.66 -6.18
N VAL A 462 14.95 -40.26 -5.66
CA VAL A 462 14.56 -38.86 -5.50
C VAL A 462 13.69 -38.69 -4.26
N THR A 463 13.93 -37.66 -3.48
CA THR A 463 13.05 -37.29 -2.35
C THR A 463 11.78 -36.60 -2.83
N GLU A 464 10.71 -36.71 -2.03
CA GLU A 464 9.45 -36.04 -2.35
C GLU A 464 9.50 -34.57 -1.94
N VAL A 465 9.21 -33.67 -2.89
CA VAL A 465 9.00 -32.24 -2.63
C VAL A 465 7.54 -32.03 -2.22
N PRO A 466 7.20 -31.20 -1.21
CA PRO A 466 5.82 -30.98 -0.79
C PRO A 466 4.88 -30.46 -1.88
N SER A 467 3.58 -30.81 -1.84
CA SER A 467 2.62 -30.54 -2.94
C SER A 467 2.26 -29.09 -3.22
N HIS A 468 2.73 -28.18 -2.38
CA HIS A 468 2.50 -26.74 -2.47
C HIS A 468 3.73 -25.98 -2.99
N TRP A 469 4.76 -26.70 -3.45
CA TRP A 469 5.96 -26.16 -4.08
C TRP A 469 5.90 -26.37 -5.59
N TYR A 470 6.10 -25.28 -6.33
CA TYR A 470 6.02 -25.20 -7.77
C TYR A 470 7.36 -24.70 -8.31
N PRO A 471 8.04 -25.46 -9.19
CA PRO A 471 9.32 -25.03 -9.75
C PRO A 471 9.15 -23.81 -10.66
N LEU A 472 10.09 -22.89 -10.53
CA LEU A 472 10.30 -21.74 -11.40
C LEU A 472 11.47 -22.06 -12.34
N VAL A 473 11.16 -22.53 -13.54
CA VAL A 473 12.15 -23.04 -14.49
C VAL A 473 12.68 -21.90 -15.35
N PRO A 474 14.01 -21.69 -15.43
CA PRO A 474 14.58 -20.65 -16.27
C PRO A 474 14.35 -20.96 -17.75
N GLN A 475 13.88 -19.95 -18.47
CA GLN A 475 13.73 -19.95 -19.91
C GLN A 475 14.51 -18.76 -20.49
N VAL A 476 15.57 -19.06 -21.24
CA VAL A 476 16.35 -18.07 -21.97
C VAL A 476 15.51 -17.54 -23.13
N LEU A 477 15.43 -16.21 -23.27
CA LEU A 477 14.70 -15.55 -24.35
C LEU A 477 15.51 -15.54 -25.65
N ALA A 478 14.89 -15.11 -26.74
CA ALA A 478 15.49 -15.13 -28.07
C ALA A 478 16.71 -14.20 -28.22
N ASP A 479 16.86 -13.23 -27.33
CA ASP A 479 18.03 -12.35 -27.23
C ASP A 479 19.25 -13.04 -26.62
N HIS A 480 19.09 -14.25 -26.05
CA HIS A 480 20.12 -15.04 -25.36
C HIS A 480 20.75 -14.36 -24.13
N GLU A 481 20.25 -13.20 -23.72
CA GLU A 481 20.75 -12.42 -22.58
C GLU A 481 19.71 -12.35 -21.46
N SER A 482 18.43 -12.33 -21.80
CA SER A 482 17.35 -12.23 -20.83
C SER A 482 16.84 -13.61 -20.42
N VAL A 483 16.64 -13.80 -19.12
CA VAL A 483 16.03 -15.01 -18.55
C VAL A 483 14.70 -14.64 -17.92
N ARG A 484 13.68 -15.47 -18.16
CA ARG A 484 12.45 -15.45 -17.38
C ARG A 484 12.26 -16.78 -16.66
N LEU A 485 11.60 -16.73 -15.51
CA LEU A 485 11.28 -17.90 -14.70
C LEU A 485 9.85 -18.33 -14.98
N ARG A 486 9.66 -19.48 -15.63
CA ARG A 486 8.33 -20.02 -15.93
C ARG A 486 7.83 -20.85 -14.75
N LEU A 487 6.61 -20.59 -14.31
CA LEU A 487 5.94 -21.43 -13.32
C LEU A 487 5.51 -22.75 -13.98
N VAL A 488 5.95 -23.88 -13.41
CA VAL A 488 5.65 -25.22 -13.96
C VAL A 488 5.07 -26.10 -12.85
N GLY A 489 4.08 -26.93 -13.21
CA GLY A 489 3.56 -27.95 -12.29
C GLY A 489 4.52 -29.14 -12.18
N LEU A 490 4.81 -29.59 -10.95
CA LEU A 490 5.61 -30.78 -10.72
C LEU A 490 4.72 -32.03 -10.77
N ALA A 491 4.93 -32.89 -11.77
CA ALA A 491 4.29 -34.20 -11.87
C ALA A 491 4.75 -35.11 -10.72
N ARG A 492 3.80 -35.82 -10.09
CA ARG A 492 4.04 -36.66 -8.91
C ARG A 492 3.32 -37.99 -9.07
N GLY A 493 3.93 -39.09 -8.67
CA GLY A 493 3.27 -40.41 -8.64
C GLY A 493 2.68 -40.83 -9.99
N ASP A 494 1.37 -40.62 -10.17
CA ASP A 494 0.60 -40.94 -11.39
C ASP A 494 0.99 -40.13 -12.64
N GLY A 495 1.97 -39.22 -12.50
CA GLY A 495 2.51 -38.43 -13.60
C GLY A 495 1.70 -37.16 -13.90
N THR A 496 0.65 -36.86 -13.12
CA THR A 496 -0.14 -35.65 -13.31
C THR A 496 0.41 -34.48 -12.49
N PRO A 497 0.70 -33.32 -13.11
CA PRO A 497 1.01 -32.11 -12.37
C PRO A 497 -0.21 -31.64 -11.60
N ARG A 498 -0.04 -31.33 -10.32
CA ARG A 498 -1.12 -30.69 -9.54
C ARG A 498 -1.19 -29.21 -9.89
N PRO A 499 -2.39 -28.64 -10.10
CA PRO A 499 -2.53 -27.20 -10.31
C PRO A 499 -2.21 -26.42 -9.03
N THR A 500 -1.99 -25.12 -9.19
CA THR A 500 -2.00 -24.17 -8.08
C THR A 500 -3.41 -24.11 -7.48
N LEU A 501 -3.50 -23.80 -6.19
CA LEU A 501 -4.77 -23.58 -5.51
C LEU A 501 -5.03 -22.10 -5.23
N GLY A 502 -3.96 -21.35 -4.96
CA GLY A 502 -4.01 -19.92 -4.69
C GLY A 502 -4.19 -19.09 -5.96
N GLN A 503 -4.78 -17.91 -5.79
CA GLN A 503 -5.03 -16.97 -6.87
C GLN A 503 -3.73 -16.28 -7.35
N LEU A 504 -2.80 -15.98 -6.44
CA LEU A 504 -1.52 -15.34 -6.78
C LEU A 504 -0.72 -16.14 -7.80
N LEU A 505 -0.59 -17.45 -7.58
CA LEU A 505 0.10 -18.34 -8.53
C LEU A 505 -0.80 -18.77 -9.69
N GLY A 506 -2.12 -18.87 -9.49
CA GLY A 506 -3.07 -19.21 -10.56
C GLY A 506 -3.11 -18.19 -11.71
N GLU A 507 -2.81 -16.92 -11.41
CA GLU A 507 -2.75 -15.83 -12.40
C GLU A 507 -1.34 -15.56 -12.95
N THR A 508 -0.31 -16.24 -12.43
CA THR A 508 1.09 -16.01 -12.78
C THR A 508 1.61 -17.12 -13.70
N ASP A 509 1.95 -16.76 -14.94
CA ASP A 509 2.50 -17.68 -15.93
C ASP A 509 4.03 -17.75 -15.88
N TRP A 510 4.68 -16.60 -15.73
CA TRP A 510 6.13 -16.44 -15.59
C TRP A 510 6.48 -15.16 -14.83
N LEU A 511 7.72 -15.09 -14.33
CA LEU A 511 8.29 -13.95 -13.61
C LEU A 511 9.61 -13.51 -14.23
N TYR A 512 9.99 -12.24 -14.08
CA TYR A 512 11.35 -11.82 -14.41
C TYR A 512 12.34 -12.41 -13.40
N GLU A 513 13.58 -12.69 -13.83
CA GLU A 513 14.56 -13.35 -12.96
C GLU A 513 14.91 -12.52 -11.73
N GLU A 514 14.99 -11.20 -11.89
CA GLU A 514 15.25 -10.22 -10.83
C GLU A 514 14.17 -10.19 -9.74
N GLU A 515 12.96 -10.70 -10.02
CA GLU A 515 11.87 -10.74 -9.05
C GLU A 515 12.02 -11.84 -8.01
N VAL A 516 12.98 -12.75 -8.20
CA VAL A 516 13.32 -13.81 -7.24
C VAL A 516 14.75 -13.61 -6.75
N PRO A 517 14.99 -12.61 -5.88
CA PRO A 517 16.30 -12.36 -5.28
C PRO A 517 16.69 -13.45 -4.26
N ARG A 518 17.96 -13.47 -3.85
CA ARG A 518 18.47 -14.42 -2.83
C ARG A 518 17.79 -14.30 -1.47
N SER A 519 17.30 -13.11 -1.11
CA SER A 519 16.51 -12.90 0.11
C SER A 519 15.14 -13.57 0.06
N GLY A 520 14.71 -14.04 -1.11
CA GLY A 520 13.33 -14.40 -1.38
C GLY A 520 12.41 -13.17 -1.39
N VAL A 521 11.18 -13.40 -1.84
CA VAL A 521 10.08 -12.43 -1.88
C VAL A 521 8.84 -13.11 -1.36
N ARG A 522 8.10 -12.42 -0.48
CA ARG A 522 6.78 -12.87 -0.06
C ARG A 522 5.72 -11.99 -0.72
N VAL A 523 4.73 -12.62 -1.32
CA VAL A 523 3.56 -11.96 -1.91
C VAL A 523 2.34 -12.42 -1.14
N GLU A 524 1.56 -11.45 -0.64
CA GLU A 524 0.43 -11.72 0.23
C GLU A 524 -0.85 -11.11 -0.35
N ARG A 525 -1.99 -11.74 -0.06
CA ARG A 525 -3.32 -11.14 -0.22
C ARG A 525 -3.94 -10.94 1.14
N ALA A 526 -4.46 -9.75 1.40
CA ALA A 526 -5.11 -9.43 2.67
C ALA A 526 -6.38 -8.61 2.44
N ARG A 527 -7.34 -8.70 3.38
CA ARG A 527 -8.54 -7.87 3.37
C ARG A 527 -8.24 -6.55 4.08
N GLN A 528 -8.59 -5.46 3.43
CA GLN A 528 -8.46 -4.10 3.95
C GLN A 528 -9.83 -3.53 4.26
N TYR A 529 -9.90 -2.72 5.32
CA TYR A 529 -11.08 -1.96 5.69
C TYR A 529 -10.69 -0.57 6.21
N THR A 530 -11.38 0.46 5.72
CA THR A 530 -11.24 1.81 6.26
C THR A 530 -12.57 2.54 6.29
N ARG A 531 -12.60 3.66 7.03
CA ARG A 531 -13.65 4.67 6.92
C ARG A 531 -13.07 5.94 6.33
N TRP A 532 -13.70 6.45 5.29
CA TRP A 532 -13.22 7.62 4.59
C TRP A 532 -13.67 8.93 5.23
N GLN A 533 -13.19 10.04 4.68
CA GLN A 533 -13.43 11.40 5.14
C GLN A 533 -14.92 11.77 5.13
N ASP A 534 -15.70 11.16 4.24
CA ASP A 534 -17.16 11.30 4.14
C ASP A 534 -17.92 10.37 5.11
N GLY A 535 -17.21 9.55 5.89
CA GLY A 535 -17.74 8.60 6.85
C GLY A 535 -18.18 7.26 6.25
N ARG A 536 -18.07 7.05 4.94
CA ARG A 536 -18.39 5.77 4.30
C ARG A 536 -17.34 4.72 4.61
N ALA A 537 -17.77 3.46 4.58
CA ALA A 537 -16.92 2.31 4.78
C ALA A 537 -16.46 1.76 3.42
N HIS A 538 -15.16 1.51 3.31
CA HIS A 538 -14.51 0.95 2.12
C HIS A 538 -13.84 -0.35 2.51
N ALA A 539 -13.96 -1.38 1.67
CA ALA A 539 -13.40 -2.70 1.93
C ALA A 539 -13.00 -3.36 0.63
N TRP A 540 -11.75 -3.79 0.55
CA TRP A 540 -11.18 -4.42 -0.65
C TRP A 540 -10.19 -5.53 -0.26
N THR A 541 -9.77 -6.31 -1.25
CA THR A 541 -8.60 -7.19 -1.12
C THR A 541 -7.42 -6.48 -1.74
N THR A 542 -6.31 -6.42 -1.02
CA THR A 542 -5.04 -5.90 -1.50
C THR A 542 -4.05 -7.04 -1.74
N ARG A 543 -3.11 -6.83 -2.66
CA ARG A 543 -1.92 -7.66 -2.86
C ARG A 543 -0.73 -6.85 -2.39
N SER A 544 0.16 -7.45 -1.61
CA SER A 544 1.37 -6.77 -1.15
C SER A 544 2.61 -7.61 -1.40
N ARG A 545 3.72 -6.93 -1.71
CA ARG A 545 5.02 -7.54 -1.93
C ARG A 545 6.02 -7.11 -0.86
N GLY A 546 6.47 -8.08 -0.08
CA GLY A 546 7.48 -7.91 0.97
C GLY A 546 8.77 -8.70 0.69
N SER A 547 9.81 -8.38 1.45
CA SER A 547 11.05 -9.16 1.46
C SER A 547 10.81 -10.53 2.13
N GLY A 548 11.42 -11.58 1.57
CA GLY A 548 11.48 -12.88 2.22
C GLY A 548 12.45 -12.91 3.39
N THR A 549 12.68 -14.10 3.93
CA THR A 549 13.61 -14.34 5.05
C THR A 549 14.92 -15.02 4.63
N GLY A 550 15.15 -15.17 3.32
CA GLY A 550 16.32 -15.86 2.74
C GLY A 550 15.94 -17.07 1.88
N GLY A 551 16.95 -17.86 1.54
CA GLY A 551 16.78 -19.13 0.82
C GLY A 551 16.01 -20.17 1.63
N GLY A 552 15.37 -21.10 0.92
CA GLY A 552 14.67 -22.24 1.50
C GLY A 552 15.17 -23.54 0.88
N SER A 553 14.86 -24.66 1.52
CA SER A 553 15.16 -25.98 0.97
C SER A 553 13.87 -26.72 0.67
N SER A 554 13.70 -27.12 -0.58
CA SER A 554 12.61 -27.98 -1.04
C SER A 554 12.71 -29.40 -0.49
N GLY A 555 13.86 -29.76 0.09
CA GLY A 555 14.19 -31.13 0.46
C GLY A 555 14.50 -32.02 -0.75
N LEU A 556 14.51 -31.49 -1.98
CA LEU A 556 14.83 -32.23 -3.20
C LEU A 556 16.30 -32.68 -3.16
N ARG A 557 16.49 -33.99 -3.20
CA ARG A 557 17.79 -34.66 -3.22
C ARG A 557 17.67 -35.87 -4.13
N PHE A 558 18.77 -36.16 -4.82
CA PHE A 558 18.90 -37.34 -5.66
C PHE A 558 19.82 -38.34 -4.97
N ASP A 559 19.57 -39.64 -5.21
CA ASP A 559 20.44 -40.74 -4.81
C ASP A 559 20.75 -40.80 -3.30
N VAL A 560 19.69 -40.82 -2.48
CA VAL A 560 19.77 -40.81 -1.01
C VAL A 560 19.71 -42.23 -0.43
N LEU A 561 20.56 -42.51 0.56
CA LEU A 561 20.47 -43.70 1.41
C LEU A 561 19.80 -43.33 2.74
N GLU A 562 18.63 -43.89 3.02
CA GLU A 562 17.92 -43.73 4.28
C GLU A 562 18.28 -44.89 5.23
N GLY A 563 18.50 -44.59 6.51
CA GLY A 563 18.73 -45.61 7.55
C GLY A 563 17.55 -46.57 7.67
N GLY A 564 17.87 -47.86 7.89
CA GLY A 564 16.90 -48.97 7.91
C GLY A 564 15.93 -48.97 9.08
#